data_AF-A0A976H6J8-F1
#
_entry.id   AF-A0A976H6J8-F1
#
_cell.length_a   1.000
_cell.length_b   1.000
_cell.length_c   1.000
_cell.angle_alpha   90.00
_cell.angle_beta   90.00
_cell.angle_gamma   90.00
#
_symmetry.space_group_name_H-M   'P 1'
#
loop_
_entity.id
_entity.type
_entity.pdbx_description
1 polymer ?
#
loop_
_entity_poly.entity_id
_entity_poly.type
_entity_poly.pdbx_seq_one_letter_code
_entity_poly.pdbx_strand_id
1 'polypeptide(L)'
;MKKYLLLALSGTLALSVQAQNTALPKPTAKPAPKPAVNQRFPSVTNVPKSATNAPKFSNSMDSASYALGWRIAQNLKAQGLDPINTALVQKALQDMLQGKQPLIPEVALDNCIGTYQEAMSNQKSAGNKLAGETFLAKNGQRPGVVTLPSGLQYEVIKTGKDTLKPKLSDKVKV
;
A
#
# COMPACT_ATOMS: atom_id res chain seq x y z
N MET A 1 -23.83 -30.85 44.44
CA MET A 1 -25.28 -30.71 44.72
C MET A 1 -25.72 -29.31 44.30
N LYS A 2 -26.96 -29.16 43.76
CA LYS A 2 -27.63 -27.87 43.37
C LYS A 2 -26.92 -27.14 42.20
N LYS A 3 -27.35 -27.16 40.92
CA LYS A 3 -28.65 -26.97 40.22
C LYS A 3 -29.21 -25.53 40.23
N TYR A 4 -28.92 -24.78 39.16
CA TYR A 4 -29.80 -23.91 38.32
C TYR A 4 -29.13 -23.85 36.92
N LEU A 5 -29.75 -23.88 35.73
CA LEU A 5 -31.13 -23.98 35.23
C LEU A 5 -32.00 -22.71 35.17
N LEU A 6 -31.93 -21.96 34.04
CA LEU A 6 -33.01 -21.31 33.25
C LEU A 6 -32.39 -20.26 32.27
N LEU A 7 -33.01 -19.81 31.18
CA LEU A 7 -33.49 -20.42 29.92
C LEU A 7 -33.91 -19.23 29.02
N ALA A 8 -33.42 -19.17 27.78
CA ALA A 8 -33.93 -18.43 26.60
C ALA A 8 -34.52 -17.00 26.71
N LEU A 9 -34.04 -16.10 25.82
CA LEU A 9 -34.94 -15.49 24.84
C LEU A 9 -34.24 -15.14 23.52
N SER A 10 -34.77 -15.66 22.42
CA SER A 10 -34.35 -15.38 21.04
C SER A 10 -35.08 -14.16 20.46
N GLY A 11 -34.39 -13.33 19.68
CA GLY A 11 -34.97 -12.12 19.08
C GLY A 11 -34.34 -11.73 17.75
N THR A 12 -34.54 -12.53 16.70
CA THR A 12 -34.18 -12.19 15.32
C THR A 12 -35.14 -11.13 14.76
N LEU A 13 -34.64 -9.95 14.38
CA LEU A 13 -35.42 -8.96 13.64
C LEU A 13 -35.15 -9.10 12.14
N ALA A 14 -35.88 -10.01 11.48
CA ALA A 14 -35.99 -10.06 10.03
C ALA A 14 -37.26 -9.31 9.61
N LEU A 15 -37.12 -8.18 8.91
CA LEU A 15 -38.25 -7.47 8.32
C LEU A 15 -38.48 -7.92 6.88
N SER A 16 -39.74 -8.24 6.60
CA SER A 16 -40.21 -9.09 5.52
C SER A 16 -40.30 -8.42 4.15
N VAL A 17 -40.06 -9.22 3.12
CA VAL A 17 -40.43 -8.97 1.72
C VAL A 17 -41.91 -9.26 1.50
N GLN A 18 -42.64 -8.35 0.83
CA GLN A 18 -43.86 -8.61 0.02
C GLN A 18 -44.31 -7.27 -0.64
N ALA A 19 -44.91 -7.22 -1.83
CA ALA A 19 -45.25 -8.27 -2.78
C ALA A 19 -45.16 -7.80 -4.25
N GLN A 20 -45.24 -8.79 -5.13
CA GLN A 20 -45.21 -8.74 -6.59
C GLN A 20 -46.16 -7.71 -7.24
N ASN A 21 -45.78 -7.19 -8.41
CA ASN A 21 -46.73 -7.17 -9.53
C ASN A 21 -46.02 -7.40 -10.88
N THR A 22 -46.78 -7.89 -11.88
CA THR A 22 -46.28 -8.68 -13.02
C THR A 22 -46.08 -7.92 -14.34
N ALA A 23 -45.37 -8.60 -15.25
CA ALA A 23 -45.37 -8.47 -16.73
C ALA A 23 -44.35 -7.55 -17.42
N LEU A 24 -43.59 -8.15 -18.34
CA LEU A 24 -42.91 -7.52 -19.48
C LEU A 24 -43.93 -7.39 -20.64
N PRO A 25 -43.85 -6.32 -21.46
CA PRO A 25 -43.21 -6.53 -22.77
C PRO A 25 -42.33 -5.36 -23.28
N LYS A 26 -41.44 -5.70 -24.21
CA LYS A 26 -40.74 -4.81 -25.18
C LYS A 26 -41.28 -5.17 -26.58
N PRO A 27 -41.00 -4.45 -27.69
CA PRO A 27 -40.33 -3.14 -27.86
C PRO A 27 -41.03 -2.15 -28.85
N THR A 28 -40.64 -0.86 -28.90
CA THR A 28 -40.29 -0.11 -30.14
C THR A 28 -39.84 1.36 -29.92
N ALA A 29 -38.68 1.70 -30.52
CA ALA A 29 -38.31 2.94 -31.23
C ALA A 29 -38.25 4.39 -30.61
N LYS A 30 -37.08 5.00 -30.86
CA LYS A 30 -36.67 6.44 -30.97
C LYS A 30 -36.41 7.31 -29.70
N PRO A 31 -35.50 8.32 -29.79
CA PRO A 31 -34.73 8.81 -28.64
C PRO A 31 -34.84 10.32 -28.33
N ALA A 32 -34.58 10.70 -27.07
CA ALA A 32 -34.37 12.08 -26.61
C ALA A 32 -33.41 12.08 -25.37
N PRO A 33 -32.91 13.22 -24.83
CA PRO A 33 -31.47 13.49 -24.88
C PRO A 33 -30.72 13.28 -23.55
N LYS A 34 -29.38 13.20 -23.64
CA LYS A 34 -28.47 13.18 -22.48
C LYS A 34 -28.54 14.48 -21.66
N PRO A 35 -28.62 14.43 -20.32
CA PRO A 35 -28.25 15.55 -19.47
C PRO A 35 -26.71 15.73 -19.48
N ALA A 36 -26.23 16.91 -19.87
CA ALA A 36 -24.80 17.22 -19.82
C ALA A 36 -24.40 17.63 -18.40
N VAL A 37 -23.61 16.78 -17.71
CA VAL A 37 -23.00 17.14 -16.43
C VAL A 37 -21.75 18.00 -16.68
N ASN A 38 -21.91 19.31 -16.58
CA ASN A 38 -20.86 20.30 -16.78
C ASN A 38 -20.00 20.47 -15.52
N GLN A 39 -19.16 19.48 -15.20
CA GLN A 39 -18.19 19.56 -14.10
C GLN A 39 -16.92 20.30 -14.58
N ARG A 40 -16.85 21.59 -14.24
CA ARG A 40 -15.77 22.51 -14.64
C ARG A 40 -14.54 22.33 -13.74
N PHE A 41 -13.65 21.41 -14.11
CA PHE A 41 -12.35 21.25 -13.46
C PHE A 41 -11.39 22.39 -13.84
N PRO A 42 -10.49 22.84 -12.94
CA PRO A 42 -9.55 23.91 -13.23
C PRO A 42 -8.48 23.45 -14.23
N SER A 43 -8.47 24.06 -15.41
CA SER A 43 -7.37 23.92 -16.37
C SER A 43 -6.08 24.46 -15.75
N VAL A 44 -5.12 23.58 -15.46
CA VAL A 44 -3.77 23.98 -15.03
C VAL A 44 -3.00 24.48 -16.25
N THR A 45 -3.28 25.71 -16.65
CA THR A 45 -2.53 26.42 -17.69
C THR A 45 -1.21 26.91 -17.09
N ASN A 46 -0.21 26.03 -17.02
CA ASN A 46 1.21 26.38 -16.99
C ASN A 46 2.08 25.13 -17.19
N VAL A 47 2.60 24.94 -18.40
CA VAL A 47 3.61 23.93 -18.73
C VAL A 47 4.78 24.63 -19.41
N PRO A 48 6.01 24.58 -18.87
CA PRO A 48 7.17 25.13 -19.55
C PRO A 48 7.50 24.33 -20.82
N LYS A 49 8.04 25.05 -21.81
CA LYS A 49 8.24 24.60 -23.19
C LYS A 49 9.42 23.63 -23.33
N SER A 50 9.22 22.60 -24.18
CA SER A 50 10.22 21.72 -24.83
C SER A 50 10.47 20.32 -24.24
N ALA A 51 9.80 19.31 -24.83
CA ALA A 51 10.38 18.00 -25.14
C ALA A 51 9.61 17.39 -26.33
N THR A 52 10.26 17.20 -27.48
CA THR A 52 9.63 16.59 -28.67
C THR A 52 9.44 15.09 -28.43
N ASN A 53 8.25 14.56 -28.78
CA ASN A 53 7.77 13.19 -28.46
C ASN A 53 7.27 12.96 -27.02
N ALA A 54 6.87 14.00 -26.30
CA ALA A 54 5.99 13.82 -25.14
C ALA A 54 4.59 13.28 -25.57
N PRO A 55 3.99 12.32 -24.85
CA PRO A 55 2.60 11.91 -25.08
C PRO A 55 1.66 13.12 -24.98
N LYS A 56 0.89 13.38 -26.04
CA LYS A 56 0.05 14.56 -26.13
C LYS A 56 -1.32 14.28 -25.53
N PHE A 57 -1.57 14.79 -24.32
CA PHE A 57 -2.87 14.77 -23.67
C PHE A 57 -3.88 15.55 -24.51
N SER A 58 -4.69 14.82 -25.27
CA SER A 58 -5.61 15.37 -26.27
C SER A 58 -7.05 15.44 -25.74
N ASN A 59 -7.37 14.64 -24.71
CA ASN A 59 -8.68 14.60 -24.07
C ASN A 59 -8.57 14.30 -22.54
N SER A 60 -9.70 14.30 -21.84
CA SER A 60 -9.76 14.05 -20.40
C SER A 60 -9.47 12.60 -19.99
N MET A 61 -9.72 11.63 -20.87
CA MET A 61 -9.39 10.21 -20.66
C MET A 61 -7.88 10.00 -20.63
N ASP A 62 -7.11 10.68 -21.49
CA ASP A 62 -5.64 10.60 -21.51
C ASP A 62 -5.05 11.04 -20.17
N SER A 63 -5.49 12.20 -19.67
CA SER A 63 -5.04 12.77 -18.39
C SER A 63 -5.44 11.89 -17.21
N ALA A 64 -6.67 11.35 -17.20
CA ALA A 64 -7.13 10.43 -16.17
C ALA A 64 -6.35 9.12 -16.17
N SER A 65 -6.05 8.57 -17.35
CA SER A 65 -5.30 7.31 -17.51
C SER A 65 -3.87 7.43 -17.00
N TYR A 66 -3.18 8.53 -17.34
CA TYR A 66 -1.84 8.81 -16.80
C TYR A 66 -1.85 9.04 -15.29
N ALA A 67 -2.83 9.80 -14.77
CA ALA A 67 -2.97 10.01 -13.33
C ALA A 67 -3.21 8.70 -12.55
N LEU A 68 -4.00 7.78 -13.10
CA LEU A 68 -4.22 6.45 -12.53
C LEU A 68 -2.92 5.62 -12.52
N GLY A 69 -2.22 5.55 -13.66
CA GLY A 69 -0.93 4.87 -13.77
C GLY A 69 0.12 5.43 -12.80
N TRP A 70 0.17 6.76 -12.64
CA TRP A 70 1.03 7.44 -11.68
C TRP A 70 0.71 7.07 -10.23
N ARG A 71 -0.57 6.99 -9.85
CA ARG A 71 -0.99 6.57 -8.50
C ARG A 71 -0.64 5.11 -8.22
N ILE A 72 -0.81 4.22 -9.19
CA ILE A 72 -0.38 2.82 -9.09
C ILE A 72 1.14 2.75 -8.90
N ALA A 73 1.93 3.42 -9.75
CA ALA A 73 3.39 3.44 -9.65
C ALA A 73 3.89 4.04 -8.32
N GLN A 74 3.25 5.11 -7.83
CA GLN A 74 3.54 5.70 -6.52
C GLN A 74 3.31 4.69 -5.39
N ASN A 75 2.22 3.91 -5.44
CA ASN A 75 1.94 2.87 -4.45
C ASN A 75 2.95 1.70 -4.54
N LEU A 76 3.28 1.21 -5.74
CA LEU A 76 4.28 0.15 -5.92
C LEU A 76 5.66 0.59 -5.40
N LYS A 77 6.07 1.83 -5.68
CA LYS A 77 7.32 2.40 -5.15
C LYS A 77 7.30 2.54 -3.63
N ALA A 78 6.16 2.92 -3.03
CA ALA A 78 5.99 2.99 -1.58
C ALA A 78 6.06 1.60 -0.91
N GLN A 79 5.52 0.55 -1.55
CA GLN A 79 5.72 -0.85 -1.16
C GLN A 79 7.16 -1.33 -1.37
N GLY A 80 7.98 -0.57 -2.10
CA GLY A 80 9.37 -0.90 -2.33
C GLY A 80 9.64 -1.84 -3.50
N LEU A 81 8.65 -2.05 -4.36
CA LEU A 81 8.71 -2.80 -5.62
C LEU A 81 9.40 -1.94 -6.71
N ASP A 82 10.72 -1.82 -6.63
CA ASP A 82 11.55 -1.01 -7.55
C ASP A 82 12.95 -1.67 -7.61
N PRO A 83 13.40 -2.25 -8.76
CA PRO A 83 12.94 -2.00 -10.13
C PRO A 83 11.93 -3.01 -10.69
N ILE A 84 10.82 -2.54 -11.28
CA ILE A 84 9.80 -3.38 -11.94
C ILE A 84 9.84 -3.28 -13.48
N ASN A 85 9.46 -4.36 -14.16
CA ASN A 85 9.28 -4.34 -15.62
C ASN A 85 7.93 -3.69 -15.99
N THR A 86 7.96 -2.39 -16.29
CA THR A 86 6.78 -1.59 -16.61
C THR A 86 6.05 -2.05 -17.88
N ALA A 87 6.74 -2.63 -18.87
CA ALA A 87 6.13 -3.14 -20.09
C ALA A 87 5.24 -4.37 -19.82
N LEU A 88 5.68 -5.27 -18.92
CA LEU A 88 4.86 -6.41 -18.49
C LEU A 88 3.66 -5.97 -17.65
N VAL A 89 3.83 -4.97 -16.77
CA VAL A 89 2.70 -4.38 -16.00
C VAL A 89 1.68 -3.73 -16.95
N GLN A 90 2.14 -2.96 -17.94
CA GLN A 90 1.26 -2.38 -18.95
C GLN A 90 0.52 -3.46 -19.75
N LYS A 91 1.20 -4.54 -20.14
CA LYS A 91 0.57 -5.64 -20.87
C LYS A 91 -0.46 -6.40 -20.00
N ALA A 92 -0.17 -6.64 -18.73
CA ALA A 92 -1.11 -7.26 -17.80
C ALA A 92 -2.39 -6.41 -17.61
N LEU A 93 -2.24 -5.08 -17.49
CA LEU A 93 -3.37 -4.15 -17.44
C LEU A 93 -4.19 -4.19 -18.75
N GLN A 94 -3.53 -4.21 -19.91
CA GLN A 94 -4.20 -4.32 -21.21
C GLN A 94 -4.95 -5.64 -21.38
N ASP A 95 -4.32 -6.77 -21.02
CA ASP A 95 -4.93 -8.09 -21.18
C ASP A 95 -6.13 -8.27 -20.23
N MET A 96 -6.02 -7.83 -18.96
CA MET A 96 -7.14 -7.82 -18.00
C MET A 96 -8.30 -6.95 -18.49
N LEU A 97 -8.05 -5.72 -18.95
CA LEU A 97 -9.09 -4.82 -19.48
C LEU A 97 -9.73 -5.32 -20.78
N GLN A 98 -9.05 -6.21 -21.52
CA GLN A 98 -9.56 -6.88 -22.71
C GLN A 98 -10.24 -8.22 -22.40
N GLY A 99 -10.35 -8.63 -21.13
CA GLY A 99 -10.95 -9.90 -20.72
C GLY A 99 -10.14 -11.14 -21.14
N LYS A 100 -8.84 -10.98 -21.39
CA LYS A 100 -7.94 -12.10 -21.70
C LYS A 100 -7.46 -12.77 -20.41
N GLN A 101 -7.12 -14.06 -20.53
CA GLN A 101 -6.44 -14.81 -19.48
C GLN A 101 -5.04 -14.22 -19.21
N PRO A 102 -4.57 -14.18 -17.95
CA PRO A 102 -3.22 -13.74 -17.61
C PRO A 102 -2.16 -14.69 -18.18
N LEU A 103 -0.97 -14.16 -18.49
CA LEU A 103 0.17 -14.98 -18.97
C LEU A 103 0.76 -15.90 -17.89
N ILE A 104 0.46 -15.61 -16.63
CA ILE A 104 0.84 -16.39 -15.46
C ILE A 104 -0.46 -16.98 -14.90
N PRO A 105 -0.53 -18.28 -14.54
CA PRO A 105 -1.71 -18.86 -13.91
C PRO A 105 -2.13 -18.04 -12.69
N GLU A 106 -3.44 -17.82 -12.51
CA GLU A 106 -3.96 -16.94 -11.45
C GLU A 106 -3.47 -17.37 -10.05
N VAL A 107 -3.44 -18.69 -9.80
CA VAL A 107 -2.90 -19.33 -8.59
C VAL A 107 -1.41 -19.06 -8.30
N ALA A 108 -0.65 -18.55 -9.28
CA ALA A 108 0.77 -18.23 -9.15
C ALA A 108 1.03 -16.71 -9.05
N LEU A 109 0.05 -15.85 -9.32
CA LEU A 109 0.23 -14.38 -9.30
C LEU A 109 0.69 -13.88 -7.93
N ASP A 110 -0.03 -14.25 -6.86
CA ASP A 110 0.29 -13.84 -5.49
C ASP A 110 1.65 -14.36 -5.04
N ASN A 111 1.98 -15.61 -5.40
CA ASN A 111 3.27 -16.22 -5.10
C ASN A 111 4.43 -15.49 -5.81
N CYS A 112 4.27 -15.17 -7.10
CA CYS A 112 5.27 -14.38 -7.85
C CYS A 112 5.49 -12.99 -7.22
N ILE A 113 4.43 -12.32 -6.77
CA ILE A 113 4.54 -11.01 -6.10
C ILE A 113 5.25 -11.17 -4.74
N GLY A 114 4.84 -12.12 -3.92
CA GLY A 114 5.41 -12.37 -2.59
C GLY A 114 6.92 -12.71 -2.65
N THR A 115 7.32 -13.65 -3.51
CA THR A 115 8.74 -14.01 -3.69
C THR A 115 9.58 -12.80 -4.12
N TYR A 116 9.05 -11.95 -5.00
CA TYR A 116 9.76 -10.75 -5.45
C TYR A 116 9.83 -9.67 -4.35
N GLN A 117 8.78 -9.48 -3.57
CA GLN A 117 8.78 -8.57 -2.40
C GLN A 117 9.82 -9.00 -1.35
N GLU A 118 9.91 -10.30 -1.06
CA GLU A 118 10.90 -10.84 -0.11
C GLU A 118 12.33 -10.59 -0.60
N ALA A 119 12.62 -10.87 -1.88
CA ALA A 119 13.92 -10.58 -2.48
C ALA A 119 14.30 -9.09 -2.36
N MET A 120 13.36 -8.18 -2.65
CA MET A 120 13.58 -6.74 -2.53
C MET A 120 13.78 -6.27 -1.08
N SER A 121 13.08 -6.88 -0.11
CA SER A 121 13.25 -6.61 1.32
C SER A 121 14.64 -7.05 1.81
N ASN A 122 15.07 -8.25 1.41
CA ASN A 122 16.38 -8.79 1.74
C ASN A 122 17.52 -7.95 1.13
N GLN A 123 17.36 -7.48 -0.12
CA GLN A 123 18.35 -6.62 -0.78
C GLN A 123 18.52 -5.27 -0.06
N LYS A 124 17.42 -4.62 0.35
CA LYS A 124 17.47 -3.37 1.15
C LYS A 124 18.11 -3.61 2.51
N SER A 125 17.76 -4.71 3.16
CA SER A 125 18.30 -5.09 4.47
C SER A 125 19.81 -5.37 4.41
N ALA A 126 20.32 -5.96 3.32
CA ALA A 126 21.75 -6.19 3.12
C ALA A 126 22.56 -4.88 3.08
N GLY A 127 22.09 -3.86 2.36
CA GLY A 127 22.71 -2.54 2.33
C GLY A 127 22.72 -1.86 3.71
N ASN A 128 21.58 -1.90 4.41
CA ASN A 128 21.46 -1.35 5.76
C ASN A 128 22.34 -2.08 6.78
N LYS A 129 22.50 -3.41 6.66
CA LYS A 129 23.35 -4.23 7.52
C LYS A 129 24.83 -3.83 7.38
N LEU A 130 25.34 -3.74 6.15
CA LEU A 130 26.72 -3.32 5.89
C LEU A 130 26.99 -1.87 6.35
N ALA A 131 26.05 -0.96 6.12
CA ALA A 131 26.14 0.42 6.59
C ALA A 131 26.14 0.50 8.13
N GLY A 132 25.27 -0.28 8.80
CA GLY A 132 25.18 -0.38 10.26
C GLY A 132 26.44 -0.97 10.89
N GLU A 133 26.98 -2.06 10.34
CA GLU A 133 28.25 -2.66 10.76
C GLU A 133 29.41 -1.67 10.62
N THR A 134 29.49 -0.96 9.50
CA THR A 134 30.49 0.09 9.27
C THR A 134 30.35 1.25 10.25
N PHE A 135 29.11 1.67 10.54
CA PHE A 135 28.83 2.72 11.52
C PHE A 135 29.24 2.29 12.93
N LEU A 136 28.82 1.10 13.38
CA LEU A 136 29.16 0.58 14.72
C LEU A 136 30.67 0.37 14.89
N ALA A 137 31.36 -0.13 13.86
CA ALA A 137 32.83 -0.29 13.90
C ALA A 137 33.56 1.05 14.08
N LYS A 138 33.08 2.13 13.42
CA LYS A 138 33.64 3.49 13.57
C LYS A 138 33.20 4.15 14.89
N ASN A 139 31.96 3.95 15.30
CA ASN A 139 31.41 4.57 16.50
C ASN A 139 32.04 4.01 17.78
N GLY A 140 32.33 2.70 17.82
CA GLY A 140 33.02 2.06 18.95
C GLY A 140 34.47 2.52 19.15
N GLN A 141 35.06 3.23 18.17
CA GLN A 141 36.39 3.84 18.27
C GLN A 141 36.33 5.31 18.75
N ARG A 142 35.15 5.91 18.89
CA ARG A 142 35.01 7.30 19.33
C ARG A 142 35.29 7.42 20.84
N PRO A 143 36.02 8.46 21.30
CA PRO A 143 36.14 8.76 22.72
C PRO A 143 34.77 8.91 23.39
N GLY A 144 34.62 8.35 24.59
CA GLY A 144 33.37 8.39 25.36
C GLY A 144 32.35 7.28 25.02
N VAL A 145 32.51 6.57 23.90
CA VAL A 145 31.67 5.42 23.54
C VAL A 145 32.18 4.16 24.24
N VAL A 146 31.29 3.45 24.93
CA VAL A 146 31.56 2.16 25.58
C VAL A 146 30.79 1.07 24.83
N THR A 147 31.50 0.02 24.42
CA THR A 147 30.91 -1.16 23.75
C THR A 147 30.77 -2.32 24.73
N LEU A 148 29.58 -2.89 24.85
CA LEU A 148 29.30 -4.07 25.67
C LEU A 148 29.61 -5.36 24.91
N PRO A 149 29.83 -6.49 25.61
CA PRO A 149 29.92 -7.83 25.00
C PRO A 149 28.70 -8.24 24.16
N SER A 150 27.54 -7.61 24.39
CA SER A 150 26.32 -7.80 23.59
C SER A 150 26.32 -7.05 22.25
N GLY A 151 27.38 -6.28 21.94
CA GLY A 151 27.46 -5.41 20.77
C GLY A 151 26.76 -4.05 20.93
N LEU A 152 26.04 -3.82 22.02
CA LEU A 152 25.43 -2.52 22.33
C LEU A 152 26.52 -1.47 22.60
N GLN A 153 26.36 -0.28 22.04
CA GLN A 153 27.25 0.87 22.26
C GLN A 153 26.48 2.01 22.91
N TYR A 154 27.07 2.66 23.91
CA TYR A 154 26.47 3.82 24.58
C TYR A 154 27.51 4.88 24.95
N GLU A 155 27.08 6.13 25.11
CA GLU A 155 27.90 7.28 25.48
C GLU A 155 27.21 8.02 26.64
N VAL A 156 27.93 8.27 27.74
CA VAL A 156 27.37 8.96 28.93
C VAL A 156 27.54 10.46 28.79
N ILE A 157 26.55 11.11 28.17
CA ILE A 157 26.55 12.58 27.97
C ILE A 157 26.45 13.31 29.32
N LYS A 158 25.63 12.80 30.25
CA LYS A 158 25.46 13.37 31.59
C LYS A 158 25.10 12.27 32.59
N THR A 159 25.92 12.12 33.62
CA THR A 159 25.67 11.17 34.71
C THR A 159 24.47 11.63 35.56
N GLY A 160 23.52 10.72 35.82
CA GLY A 160 22.44 10.95 36.78
C GLY A 160 22.97 11.12 38.21
N LYS A 161 22.23 11.82 39.06
CA LYS A 161 22.59 11.98 40.49
C LYS A 161 22.18 10.76 41.33
N ASP A 162 21.19 10.00 40.88
CA ASP A 162 20.72 8.80 41.57
C ASP A 162 21.68 7.62 41.36
N THR A 163 22.00 6.95 42.46
CA THR A 163 22.83 5.72 42.48
C THR A 163 22.02 4.46 42.15
N LEU A 164 20.69 4.56 42.13
CA LEU A 164 19.76 3.47 41.80
C LEU A 164 19.73 3.23 40.28
N LYS A 165 20.28 2.09 39.86
CA LYS A 165 20.13 1.57 38.49
C LYS A 165 18.82 0.76 38.38
N PRO A 166 18.01 0.94 37.33
CA PRO A 166 16.76 0.21 37.16
C PRO A 166 17.01 -1.29 36.99
N LYS A 167 16.14 -2.10 37.59
CA LYS A 167 16.12 -3.56 37.45
C LYS A 167 15.10 -3.99 36.40
N LEU A 168 15.17 -5.25 35.99
CA LEU A 168 14.30 -5.84 34.96
C LEU A 168 12.79 -5.77 35.28
N SER A 169 12.43 -5.69 36.57
CA SER A 169 11.05 -5.56 37.06
C SER A 169 10.49 -4.13 37.03
N ASP A 170 11.34 -3.12 36.86
CA ASP A 170 11.01 -1.75 37.22
C ASP A 170 10.41 -0.98 36.04
N LYS A 171 9.40 -0.16 36.30
CA LYS A 171 8.86 0.78 35.30
C LYS A 171 9.67 2.07 35.32
N VAL A 172 10.46 2.29 34.27
CA VAL A 172 11.20 3.55 34.05
C VAL A 172 10.35 4.55 33.26
N LYS A 173 10.53 5.84 33.57
CA LYS A 173 10.07 6.96 32.75
C LYS A 173 11.31 7.63 32.16
N VAL A 174 11.32 7.79 30.84
CA VAL A 174 12.39 8.40 30.03
C VAL A 174 11.98 9.76 29.51
#